data_AF-F0ZK29-F1
#
_entry.id   AF-F0ZK29-F1
#
_cell.length_a   1.000
_cell.length_b   1.000
_cell.length_c   1.000
_cell.angle_alpha   90.00
_cell.angle_beta   90.00
_cell.angle_gamma   90.00
#
_symmetry.space_group_name_H-M   'P 1'
#
loop_
_entity.id
_entity.type
_entity.pdbx_description
1 polymer ?
#
loop_
_entity_poly.entity_id
_entity_poly.type
_entity_poly.pdbx_seq_one_letter_code
_entity_poly.pdbx_strand_id
1 'polypeptide(L)'
;MEIVIQLKNLVMCKKGVRYLPFRFFKDTPTETQETQERTTPNFIPSNIASNDSRNNNLNNNNSNQSLESDTLVLEILRRDKEQTEREKANKALRKEVLDFEREIRESERSERLVRERQERERLEAFERERIIREQQEWERTQYLLRIEREHQERVRLETLERERIERERIEREREERERIERERVAREQQERERAQTLLRERVRSEALERERSQRVAREQQQLYLEEAREYHRYLNSLNERLDVLLQQRANRRNSER
;
A
#
# COMPACT_ATOMS: atom_id res chain seq x y z
N MET A 1 5.04 1.50 20.70
CA MET A 1 3.69 2.06 20.92
C MET A 1 2.91 1.87 19.64
N GLU A 2 1.74 1.25 19.72
CA GLU A 2 0.92 0.93 18.55
C GLU A 2 -0.02 2.10 18.24
N ILE A 3 -0.36 2.28 16.96
CA ILE A 3 -1.56 3.02 16.56
C ILE A 3 -2.36 2.10 15.65
N VAL A 4 -3.55 1.73 16.11
CA VAL A 4 -4.34 0.63 15.55
C VAL A 4 -5.19 1.11 14.37
N ILE A 5 -5.05 0.46 13.21
CA ILE A 5 -5.92 0.66 12.06
C ILE A 5 -7.26 -0.03 12.33
N GLN A 6 -8.31 0.73 12.64
CA GLN A 6 -9.67 0.18 12.75
C GLN A 6 -10.35 0.06 11.37
N LEU A 7 -10.21 -1.11 10.76
CA LEU A 7 -11.11 -1.56 9.69
C LEU A 7 -12.43 -2.09 10.31
N LYS A 8 -13.52 -1.32 10.21
CA LYS A 8 -14.90 -1.82 10.38
C LYS A 8 -15.95 -0.83 9.84
N ASN A 9 -16.48 -1.12 8.65
CA ASN A 9 -17.91 -1.39 8.49
C ASN A 9 -18.24 -1.83 7.05
N LEU A 10 -18.57 -3.10 6.92
CA LEU A 10 -19.03 -3.74 5.68
C LEU A 10 -20.57 -3.69 5.65
N VAL A 11 -21.17 -2.92 4.73
CA VAL A 11 -22.62 -2.99 4.45
C VAL A 11 -22.86 -3.29 2.98
N MET A 12 -22.99 -4.59 2.68
CA MET A 12 -23.26 -5.12 1.34
C MET A 12 -24.76 -5.08 1.01
N CYS A 13 -25.26 -3.95 0.50
CA CYS A 13 -26.63 -3.85 -0.02
C CYS A 13 -26.77 -4.41 -1.43
N LYS A 14 -26.86 -5.74 -1.56
CA LYS A 14 -27.31 -6.40 -2.80
C LYS A 14 -28.82 -6.23 -3.00
N LYS A 15 -29.23 -5.51 -4.05
CA LYS A 15 -30.44 -5.77 -4.86
C LYS A 15 -30.43 -4.87 -6.09
N GLY A 16 -30.58 -5.46 -7.28
CA GLY A 16 -30.59 -4.72 -8.54
C GLY A 16 -31.98 -4.64 -9.14
N VAL A 17 -32.26 -3.54 -9.85
CA VAL A 17 -33.36 -3.39 -10.81
C VAL A 17 -32.76 -2.84 -12.10
N ARG A 18 -33.24 -3.30 -13.26
CA ARG A 18 -32.87 -2.79 -14.59
C ARG A 18 -34.05 -2.01 -15.20
N TYR A 19 -33.75 -1.22 -16.23
CA TYR A 19 -34.65 -0.57 -17.22
C TYR A 19 -34.95 0.94 -17.09
N LEU A 20 -34.19 1.69 -17.93
CA LEU A 20 -34.61 2.78 -18.84
C LEU A 20 -35.05 4.16 -18.28
N PRO A 21 -34.81 5.24 -19.06
CA PRO A 21 -35.04 6.62 -18.63
C PRO A 21 -36.47 7.10 -18.89
N PHE A 22 -37.12 7.69 -17.89
CA PHE A 22 -38.42 8.33 -18.05
C PHE A 22 -38.30 9.81 -18.44
N ARG A 23 -38.97 10.16 -19.54
CA ARG A 23 -39.58 11.49 -19.73
C ARG A 23 -40.92 11.52 -18.99
N PHE A 24 -41.42 12.72 -18.67
CA PHE A 24 -42.61 12.98 -17.84
C PHE A 24 -42.41 12.51 -16.38
N PHE A 25 -42.81 13.26 -15.36
CA PHE A 25 -43.88 14.26 -15.27
C PHE A 25 -43.42 15.61 -14.68
N LYS A 26 -44.28 16.63 -14.77
CA LYS A 26 -44.30 17.76 -13.82
C LYS A 26 -45.16 17.36 -12.61
N ASP A 27 -44.94 17.97 -11.44
CA ASP A 27 -45.95 18.82 -10.78
C ASP A 27 -45.46 19.31 -9.40
N THR A 28 -46.11 20.35 -8.89
CA THR A 28 -45.81 21.03 -7.62
C THR A 28 -46.75 20.59 -6.50
N PRO A 29 -46.33 20.63 -5.23
CA PRO A 29 -47.25 20.84 -4.11
C PRO A 29 -47.54 22.35 -3.91
N THR A 30 -48.75 22.68 -3.45
CA THR A 30 -49.25 24.05 -3.30
C THR A 30 -49.99 24.21 -1.97
N GLU A 31 -49.67 25.24 -1.20
CA GLU A 31 -50.53 25.86 -0.16
C GLU A 31 -50.15 27.35 -0.12
N THR A 32 -50.99 28.35 -0.46
CA THR A 32 -52.37 28.71 -0.01
C THR A 32 -52.41 28.92 1.52
N GLN A 33 -52.96 29.99 2.11
CA GLN A 33 -53.83 31.10 1.69
C GLN A 33 -53.17 32.47 2.07
N GLU A 34 -53.57 33.70 1.69
CA GLU A 34 -54.36 34.35 0.61
C GLU A 34 -54.09 35.88 0.74
N THR A 35 -54.61 36.84 -0.03
CA THR A 35 -55.64 36.88 -1.12
C THR A 35 -55.01 37.59 -2.36
N GLN A 36 -55.60 38.44 -3.23
CA GLN A 36 -56.91 39.08 -3.44
C GLN A 36 -57.39 38.92 -4.91
N GLU A 37 -58.70 39.09 -5.08
CA GLU A 37 -59.42 39.61 -6.25
C GLU A 37 -58.90 39.31 -7.68
N ARG A 38 -59.47 38.23 -8.24
CA ARG A 38 -59.62 38.01 -9.68
C ARG A 38 -60.58 39.04 -10.30
N THR A 39 -60.33 39.41 -11.57
CA THR A 39 -61.35 39.22 -12.62
C THR A 39 -60.77 39.04 -14.03
N THR A 40 -61.21 37.97 -14.70
CA THR A 40 -61.17 37.76 -16.16
C THR A 40 -62.40 36.91 -16.53
N PRO A 41 -62.73 36.73 -17.82
CA PRO A 41 -62.49 37.57 -19.00
C PRO A 41 -63.84 38.09 -19.56
N ASN A 42 -63.87 38.65 -20.78
CA ASN A 42 -64.95 38.28 -21.70
C ASN A 42 -64.59 38.52 -23.18
N PHE A 43 -65.20 37.71 -24.05
CA PHE A 43 -65.01 37.74 -25.51
C PHE A 43 -66.39 37.77 -26.17
N ILE A 44 -66.76 38.88 -26.80
CA ILE A 44 -68.07 39.02 -27.49
C ILE A 44 -67.83 39.55 -28.92
N PRO A 45 -68.22 38.79 -29.96
CA PRO A 45 -68.20 39.25 -31.34
C PRO A 45 -69.56 39.83 -31.78
N SER A 46 -69.58 40.45 -32.97
CA SER A 46 -70.79 40.91 -33.70
C SER A 46 -71.51 42.14 -33.07
N ASN A 47 -72.34 42.91 -33.80
CA ASN A 47 -72.73 42.79 -35.21
C ASN A 47 -73.09 44.14 -35.89
N ILE A 48 -73.33 44.05 -37.19
CA ILE A 48 -73.80 45.05 -38.16
C ILE A 48 -75.03 45.89 -37.72
N ALA A 49 -74.92 47.23 -37.82
CA ALA A 49 -75.98 48.19 -38.22
C ALA A 49 -75.28 49.57 -38.47
N SER A 50 -75.45 50.28 -39.58
CA SER A 50 -76.65 50.86 -40.23
C SER A 50 -77.29 52.01 -39.44
N ASN A 51 -76.89 53.23 -39.81
CA ASN A 51 -77.61 54.52 -39.83
C ASN A 51 -76.53 55.59 -40.09
N ASP A 52 -76.30 56.09 -41.31
CA ASP A 52 -77.26 56.77 -42.18
C ASP A 52 -77.93 57.95 -41.46
N SER A 53 -77.25 59.10 -41.49
CA SER A 53 -77.80 60.41 -41.15
C SER A 53 -77.21 61.44 -42.10
N ARG A 54 -77.91 61.62 -43.22
CA ARG A 54 -77.67 62.71 -44.16
C ARG A 54 -77.66 64.04 -43.42
N ASN A 55 -76.74 64.93 -43.79
CA ASN A 55 -77.10 66.35 -43.80
C ASN A 55 -76.40 67.07 -44.96
N ASN A 56 -77.02 66.98 -46.14
CA ASN A 56 -76.68 67.84 -47.26
C ASN A 56 -77.03 69.28 -46.87
N ASN A 57 -76.08 70.20 -46.96
CA ASN A 57 -76.42 71.62 -47.05
C ASN A 57 -75.72 72.24 -48.26
N LEU A 58 -76.27 71.92 -49.44
CA LEU A 58 -75.91 72.51 -50.73
C LEU A 58 -76.33 73.99 -50.74
N ASN A 59 -75.48 74.88 -50.24
CA ASN A 59 -75.75 76.32 -50.31
C ASN A 59 -75.40 76.85 -51.72
N ASN A 60 -76.31 76.57 -52.65
CA ASN A 60 -76.12 76.72 -54.09
C ASN A 60 -76.44 78.17 -54.52
N ASN A 61 -75.43 79.04 -54.56
CA ASN A 61 -75.58 80.39 -55.12
C ASN A 61 -75.03 80.47 -56.55
N ASN A 62 -75.94 80.38 -57.52
CA ASN A 62 -75.66 80.62 -58.93
C ASN A 62 -75.20 82.07 -59.17
N SER A 63 -74.08 82.28 -59.84
CA SER A 63 -74.10 82.64 -61.28
C SER A 63 -72.70 82.99 -61.82
N ASN A 64 -72.50 82.76 -63.13
CA ASN A 64 -71.41 83.33 -63.96
C ASN A 64 -69.96 82.85 -63.70
N GLN A 65 -69.64 81.56 -63.94
CA GLN A 65 -68.23 81.14 -64.12
C GLN A 65 -68.03 79.84 -64.94
N SER A 66 -68.79 79.70 -66.05
CA SER A 66 -68.96 78.47 -66.86
C SER A 66 -67.73 77.93 -67.62
N LEU A 67 -66.51 78.36 -67.29
CA LEU A 67 -65.24 77.86 -67.85
C LEU A 67 -64.10 77.74 -66.82
N GLU A 68 -64.25 78.32 -65.62
CA GLU A 68 -63.23 78.27 -64.55
C GLU A 68 -63.56 77.21 -63.49
N SER A 69 -64.81 76.74 -63.43
CA SER A 69 -65.23 75.62 -62.57
C SER A 69 -64.52 74.31 -62.93
N ASP A 70 -64.43 74.00 -64.22
CA ASP A 70 -63.98 72.69 -64.69
C ASP A 70 -62.46 72.54 -64.54
N THR A 71 -61.71 73.64 -64.71
CA THR A 71 -60.26 73.68 -64.45
C THR A 71 -59.96 73.51 -62.96
N LEU A 72 -60.74 74.13 -62.07
CA LEU A 72 -60.62 73.94 -60.62
C LEU A 72 -60.94 72.50 -60.19
N VAL A 73 -62.00 71.88 -60.73
CA VAL A 73 -62.34 70.48 -60.44
C VAL A 73 -61.24 69.52 -60.91
N LEU A 74 -60.67 69.73 -62.10
CA LEU A 74 -59.54 68.94 -62.59
C LEU A 74 -58.28 69.12 -61.75
N GLU A 75 -58.01 70.33 -61.24
CA GLU A 75 -56.86 70.59 -60.37
C GLU A 75 -57.03 70.00 -58.95
N ILE A 76 -58.26 69.97 -58.41
CA ILE A 76 -58.59 69.23 -57.18
C ILE A 76 -58.34 67.73 -57.40
N LEU A 77 -58.87 67.13 -58.46
CA LEU A 77 -58.65 65.70 -58.76
C LEU A 77 -57.16 65.37 -58.99
N ARG A 78 -56.38 66.28 -59.58
CA ARG A 78 -54.92 66.14 -59.69
C ARG A 78 -54.25 66.16 -58.32
N ARG A 79 -54.65 67.09 -57.44
CA ARG A 79 -54.12 67.26 -56.08
C ARG A 79 -54.47 66.07 -55.19
N ASP A 80 -55.68 65.54 -55.28
CA ASP A 80 -56.13 64.37 -54.52
C ASP A 80 -55.38 63.11 -54.99
N LYS A 81 -55.23 62.91 -56.31
CA LYS A 81 -54.40 61.84 -56.85
C LYS A 81 -52.97 61.94 -56.32
N GLU A 82 -52.36 63.12 -56.39
CA GLU A 82 -51.01 63.39 -55.88
C GLU A 82 -50.92 63.14 -54.37
N GLN A 83 -51.94 63.48 -53.59
CA GLN A 83 -52.01 63.14 -52.16
C GLN A 83 -52.03 61.62 -51.96
N THR A 84 -52.87 60.85 -52.68
CA THR A 84 -52.84 59.38 -52.53
C THR A 84 -51.51 58.75 -52.96
N GLU A 85 -50.80 59.36 -53.91
CA GLU A 85 -49.47 58.90 -54.35
C GLU A 85 -48.40 59.23 -53.30
N ARG A 86 -48.45 60.43 -52.69
CA ARG A 86 -47.63 60.80 -51.52
C ARG A 86 -47.94 59.92 -50.31
N GLU A 87 -49.19 59.53 -50.08
CA GLU A 87 -49.57 58.61 -49.00
C GLU A 87 -49.06 57.19 -49.26
N LYS A 88 -49.17 56.67 -50.50
CA LYS A 88 -48.59 55.39 -50.90
C LYS A 88 -47.07 55.39 -50.72
N ALA A 89 -46.38 56.47 -51.11
CA ALA A 89 -44.95 56.65 -50.90
C ALA A 89 -44.58 56.69 -49.40
N ASN A 90 -45.29 57.48 -48.59
CA ASN A 90 -45.08 57.50 -47.13
C ASN A 90 -45.36 56.14 -46.47
N LYS A 91 -46.33 55.38 -46.98
CA LYS A 91 -46.63 54.01 -46.52
C LYS A 91 -45.55 53.01 -46.93
N ALA A 92 -44.94 53.17 -48.11
CA ALA A 92 -43.77 52.40 -48.54
C ALA A 92 -42.55 52.70 -47.66
N LEU A 93 -42.20 53.98 -47.47
CA LEU A 93 -41.10 54.40 -46.59
C LEU A 93 -41.27 53.90 -45.14
N ARG A 94 -42.49 53.96 -44.59
CA ARG A 94 -42.80 53.39 -43.26
C ARG A 94 -42.61 51.87 -43.21
N LYS A 95 -42.89 51.15 -44.31
CA LYS A 95 -42.64 49.70 -44.41
C LYS A 95 -41.13 49.42 -44.47
N GLU A 96 -40.40 50.16 -45.30
CA GLU A 96 -38.95 50.04 -45.45
C GLU A 96 -38.23 50.29 -44.12
N VAL A 97 -38.61 51.33 -43.36
CA VAL A 97 -38.09 51.57 -42.01
C VAL A 97 -38.37 50.38 -41.07
N LEU A 98 -39.60 49.84 -41.05
CA LEU A 98 -39.93 48.68 -40.21
C LEU A 98 -39.18 47.39 -40.61
N ASP A 99 -38.88 47.22 -41.90
CA ASP A 99 -38.11 46.07 -42.39
C ASP A 99 -36.60 46.25 -42.14
N PHE A 100 -36.04 47.46 -42.23
CA PHE A 100 -34.68 47.76 -41.75
C PHE A 100 -34.54 47.58 -40.24
N GLU A 101 -35.52 48.02 -39.44
CA GLU A 101 -35.52 47.74 -38.00
C GLU A 101 -35.60 46.22 -37.71
N ARG A 102 -36.24 45.44 -38.57
CA ARG A 102 -36.27 43.97 -38.45
C ARG A 102 -34.87 43.40 -38.73
N GLU A 103 -34.25 43.83 -39.83
CA GLU A 103 -32.90 43.41 -40.22
C GLU A 103 -31.86 43.75 -39.13
N ILE A 104 -31.92 44.93 -38.51
CA ILE A 104 -31.06 45.30 -37.37
C ILE A 104 -31.27 44.33 -36.19
N ARG A 105 -32.52 44.07 -35.79
CA ARG A 105 -32.82 43.12 -34.69
C ARG A 105 -32.39 41.69 -35.00
N GLU A 106 -32.44 41.27 -36.26
CA GLU A 106 -32.02 39.93 -36.69
C GLU A 106 -30.49 39.83 -36.81
N SER A 107 -29.82 40.89 -37.26
CA SER A 107 -28.37 41.05 -37.22
C SER A 107 -27.84 40.98 -35.78
N GLU A 108 -28.40 41.76 -34.86
CA GLU A 108 -28.06 41.69 -33.42
C GLU A 108 -28.27 40.29 -32.82
N ARG A 109 -29.32 39.57 -33.23
CA ARG A 109 -29.55 38.18 -32.78
C ARG A 109 -28.47 37.24 -33.33
N SER A 110 -28.11 37.39 -34.60
CA SER A 110 -27.04 36.61 -35.21
C SER A 110 -25.69 36.86 -34.54
N GLU A 111 -25.38 38.12 -34.21
CA GLU A 111 -24.14 38.48 -33.54
C GLU A 111 -24.09 37.93 -32.11
N ARG A 112 -25.20 38.01 -31.35
CA ARG A 112 -25.31 37.39 -30.03
C ARG A 112 -25.06 35.88 -30.08
N LEU A 113 -25.64 35.19 -31.06
CA LEU A 113 -25.42 33.74 -31.26
C LEU A 113 -23.97 33.42 -31.65
N VAL A 114 -23.30 34.26 -32.44
CA VAL A 114 -21.87 34.10 -32.77
C VAL A 114 -20.99 34.31 -31.52
N ARG A 115 -21.25 35.34 -30.72
CA ARG A 115 -20.53 35.60 -29.46
C ARG A 115 -20.74 34.45 -28.47
N GLU A 116 -21.98 34.02 -28.26
CA GLU A 116 -22.32 32.87 -27.41
C GLU A 116 -21.61 31.58 -27.87
N ARG A 117 -21.54 31.34 -29.19
CA ARG A 117 -20.82 30.18 -29.75
C ARG A 117 -19.31 30.27 -29.50
N GLN A 118 -18.71 31.45 -29.64
CA GLN A 118 -17.28 31.67 -29.34
C GLN A 118 -16.98 31.52 -27.84
N GLU A 119 -17.88 31.95 -26.96
CA GLU A 119 -17.76 31.76 -25.51
C GLU A 119 -17.86 30.27 -25.13
N ARG A 120 -18.83 29.53 -25.69
CA ARG A 120 -18.93 28.07 -25.55
C ARG A 120 -17.67 27.36 -26.05
N GLU A 121 -17.17 27.72 -27.23
CA GLU A 121 -15.97 27.12 -27.82
C GLU A 121 -14.70 27.38 -26.96
N ARG A 122 -14.59 28.57 -26.36
CA ARG A 122 -13.52 28.89 -25.39
C ARG A 122 -13.63 28.07 -24.11
N LEU A 123 -14.84 27.92 -23.56
CA LEU A 123 -15.09 27.10 -22.37
C LEU A 123 -14.78 25.63 -22.64
N GLU A 124 -15.26 25.08 -23.76
CA GLU A 124 -14.92 23.72 -24.20
C GLU A 124 -13.41 23.54 -24.40
N ALA A 125 -12.69 24.53 -24.93
CA ALA A 125 -11.24 24.46 -25.07
C ALA A 125 -10.53 24.39 -23.70
N PHE A 126 -10.95 25.20 -22.72
CA PHE A 126 -10.42 25.12 -21.35
C PHE A 126 -10.79 23.81 -20.64
N GLU A 127 -11.99 23.27 -20.85
CA GLU A 127 -12.39 21.97 -20.30
C GLU A 127 -11.57 20.82 -20.89
N ARG A 128 -11.37 20.81 -22.22
CA ARG A 128 -10.49 19.85 -22.90
C ARG A 128 -9.06 19.96 -22.39
N GLU A 129 -8.53 21.17 -22.19
CA GLU A 129 -7.20 21.38 -21.64
C GLU A 129 -7.09 20.86 -20.19
N ARG A 130 -8.09 21.13 -19.34
CA ARG A 130 -8.14 20.59 -17.97
C ARG A 130 -8.15 19.06 -17.95
N ILE A 131 -8.96 18.43 -18.81
CA ILE A 131 -9.01 16.97 -18.94
C ILE A 131 -7.66 16.40 -19.36
N ILE A 132 -6.95 17.05 -20.30
CA ILE A 132 -5.60 16.63 -20.73
C ILE A 132 -4.59 16.75 -19.58
N ARG A 133 -4.63 17.84 -18.80
CA ARG A 133 -3.77 18.01 -17.61
C ARG A 133 -4.06 16.94 -16.54
N GLU A 134 -5.34 16.68 -16.25
CA GLU A 134 -5.78 15.66 -15.29
C GLU A 134 -5.39 14.24 -15.74
N GLN A 135 -5.48 13.94 -17.05
CA GLN A 135 -4.97 12.68 -17.62
C GLN A 135 -3.44 12.55 -17.44
N GLN A 136 -2.66 13.60 -17.74
CA GLN A 136 -1.21 13.59 -17.52
C GLN A 136 -0.83 13.42 -16.05
N GLU A 137 -1.58 14.01 -15.12
CA GLU A 137 -1.39 13.84 -13.68
C GLU A 137 -1.75 12.40 -13.26
N TRP A 138 -2.84 11.84 -13.78
CA TRP A 138 -3.21 10.44 -13.55
C TRP A 138 -2.12 9.48 -14.06
N GLU A 139 -1.64 9.65 -15.29
CA GLU A 139 -0.53 8.88 -15.86
C GLU A 139 0.75 8.98 -15.02
N ARG A 140 1.12 10.18 -14.55
CA ARG A 140 2.25 10.38 -13.63
C ARG A 140 2.06 9.62 -12.32
N THR A 141 0.87 9.65 -11.71
CA THR A 141 0.62 8.88 -10.48
C THR A 141 0.66 7.36 -10.71
N GLN A 142 0.14 6.86 -11.84
CA GLN A 142 0.24 5.44 -12.18
C GLN A 142 1.70 5.01 -12.44
N TYR A 143 2.49 5.86 -13.08
CA TYR A 143 3.92 5.62 -13.31
C TYR A 143 4.72 5.57 -12.00
N LEU A 144 4.51 6.53 -11.10
CA LEU A 144 5.12 6.54 -9.77
C LEU A 144 4.70 5.30 -8.95
N LEU A 145 3.41 4.93 -8.98
CA LEU A 145 2.89 3.74 -8.30
C LEU A 145 3.45 2.42 -8.86
N ARG A 146 3.77 2.37 -10.17
CA ARG A 146 4.52 1.24 -10.76
C ARG A 146 5.94 1.18 -10.20
N ILE A 147 6.68 2.30 -10.24
CA ILE A 147 8.05 2.37 -9.71
C ILE A 147 8.08 1.97 -8.23
N GLU A 148 7.13 2.45 -7.43
CA GLU A 148 7.06 2.11 -6.01
C GLU A 148 6.85 0.60 -5.80
N ARG A 149 5.96 -0.03 -6.57
CA ARG A 149 5.75 -1.49 -6.51
C ARG A 149 7.00 -2.28 -6.92
N GLU A 150 7.64 -1.90 -8.02
CA GLU A 150 8.89 -2.53 -8.46
C GLU A 150 10.02 -2.36 -7.43
N HIS A 151 10.09 -1.21 -6.76
CA HIS A 151 11.05 -0.95 -5.69
C HIS A 151 10.74 -1.79 -4.44
N GLN A 152 9.47 -1.85 -4.01
CA GLN A 152 9.04 -2.69 -2.89
C GLN A 152 9.29 -4.19 -3.17
N GLU A 153 9.10 -4.64 -4.42
CA GLU A 153 9.39 -6.02 -4.84
C GLU A 153 10.89 -6.32 -4.82
N ARG A 154 11.73 -5.44 -5.38
CA ARG A 154 13.20 -5.56 -5.31
C ARG A 154 13.69 -5.63 -3.87
N VAL A 155 13.22 -4.74 -2.99
CA VAL A 155 13.59 -4.74 -1.56
C VAL A 155 13.15 -6.05 -0.88
N ARG A 156 11.95 -6.57 -1.17
CA ARG A 156 11.49 -7.86 -0.62
C ARG A 156 12.39 -9.01 -1.06
N LEU A 157 12.70 -9.10 -2.36
CA LEU A 157 13.59 -10.12 -2.90
C LEU A 157 14.99 -10.03 -2.27
N GLU A 158 15.54 -8.84 -2.15
CA GLU A 158 16.83 -8.61 -1.50
C GLU A 158 16.81 -9.00 -0.01
N THR A 159 15.75 -8.68 0.75
CA THR A 159 15.65 -9.12 2.15
C THR A 159 15.57 -10.65 2.29
N LEU A 160 14.85 -11.33 1.39
CA LEU A 160 14.76 -12.79 1.37
C LEU A 160 16.09 -13.45 0.96
N GLU A 161 16.86 -12.84 0.07
CA GLU A 161 18.19 -13.29 -0.32
C GLU A 161 19.21 -13.09 0.81
N ARG A 162 19.21 -11.91 1.44
CA ARG A 162 20.03 -11.62 2.63
C ARG A 162 19.74 -12.61 3.77
N GLU A 163 18.47 -12.86 4.09
CA GLU A 163 18.07 -13.86 5.09
C GLU A 163 18.55 -15.28 4.74
N ARG A 164 18.51 -15.69 3.46
CA ARG A 164 19.03 -17.00 3.03
C ARG A 164 20.53 -17.10 3.24
N ILE A 165 21.29 -16.09 2.82
CA ILE A 165 22.75 -16.04 2.98
C ILE A 165 23.14 -16.00 4.46
N GLU A 166 22.39 -15.30 5.31
CA GLU A 166 22.64 -15.26 6.75
C GLU A 166 22.34 -16.61 7.43
N ARG A 167 21.21 -17.25 7.11
CA ARG A 167 20.88 -18.61 7.60
C ARG A 167 21.95 -19.62 7.18
N GLU A 168 22.37 -19.59 5.91
CA GLU A 168 23.43 -20.48 5.38
C GLU A 168 24.78 -20.23 6.07
N ARG A 169 25.15 -18.98 6.34
CA ARG A 169 26.35 -18.64 7.13
C ARG A 169 26.28 -19.21 8.55
N ILE A 170 25.15 -19.05 9.24
CA ILE A 170 24.93 -19.59 10.59
C ILE A 170 24.98 -21.13 10.59
N GLU A 171 24.47 -21.79 9.56
CA GLU A 171 24.51 -23.24 9.41
C GLU A 171 25.93 -23.76 9.17
N ARG A 172 26.68 -23.14 8.23
CA ARG A 172 28.10 -23.43 8.00
C ARG A 172 28.96 -23.17 9.25
N GLU A 173 28.74 -22.07 9.96
CA GLU A 173 29.48 -21.77 11.19
C GLU A 173 29.19 -22.79 12.31
N ARG A 174 27.95 -23.29 12.39
CA ARG A 174 27.59 -24.39 13.31
C ARG A 174 28.31 -25.68 12.94
N GLU A 175 28.34 -26.05 11.66
CA GLU A 175 29.11 -27.22 11.20
C GLU A 175 30.61 -27.08 11.51
N GLU A 176 31.22 -25.92 11.26
CA GLU A 176 32.65 -25.70 11.55
C GLU A 176 32.93 -25.76 13.05
N ARG A 177 32.10 -25.11 13.88
CA ARG A 177 32.18 -25.20 15.35
C ARG A 177 32.05 -26.63 15.83
N GLU A 178 31.08 -27.40 15.32
CA GLU A 178 30.88 -28.80 15.72
C GLU A 178 32.03 -29.69 15.27
N ARG A 179 32.59 -29.49 14.08
CA ARG A 179 33.80 -30.20 13.61
C ARG A 179 34.99 -29.93 14.53
N ILE A 180 35.22 -28.67 14.91
CA ILE A 180 36.31 -28.27 15.83
C ILE A 180 36.07 -28.86 17.24
N GLU A 181 34.83 -28.89 17.73
CA GLU A 181 34.49 -29.47 19.03
C GLU A 181 34.69 -31.00 19.02
N ARG A 182 34.20 -31.70 18.00
CA ARG A 182 34.43 -33.15 17.80
C ARG A 182 35.94 -33.47 17.73
N GLU A 183 36.73 -32.64 17.03
CA GLU A 183 38.19 -32.82 16.96
C GLU A 183 38.86 -32.60 18.32
N ARG A 184 38.47 -31.56 19.07
CA ARG A 184 38.97 -31.31 20.44
C ARG A 184 38.65 -32.48 21.38
N VAL A 185 37.42 -32.99 21.35
CA VAL A 185 37.01 -34.16 22.15
C VAL A 185 37.82 -35.41 21.76
N ALA A 186 38.06 -35.65 20.46
CA ALA A 186 38.88 -36.78 20.01
C ALA A 186 40.35 -36.66 20.46
N ARG A 187 40.94 -35.45 20.38
CA ARG A 187 42.30 -35.17 20.90
C ARG A 187 42.36 -35.37 22.42
N GLU A 188 41.39 -34.85 23.16
CA GLU A 188 41.35 -34.99 24.63
C GLU A 188 41.17 -36.47 25.05
N GLN A 189 40.33 -37.24 24.34
CA GLN A 189 40.21 -38.68 24.57
C GLN A 189 41.54 -39.42 24.35
N GLN A 190 42.27 -39.09 23.28
CA GLN A 190 43.58 -39.68 23.01
C GLN A 190 44.64 -39.28 24.07
N GLU A 191 44.61 -38.04 24.57
CA GLU A 191 45.48 -37.61 25.67
C GLU A 191 45.13 -38.28 27.00
N ARG A 192 43.84 -38.40 27.33
CA ARG A 192 43.35 -39.15 28.51
C ARG A 192 43.75 -40.63 28.44
N GLU A 193 43.67 -41.25 27.26
CA GLU A 193 44.11 -42.65 27.06
C GLU A 193 45.63 -42.78 27.25
N ARG A 194 46.44 -41.91 26.64
CA ARG A 194 47.90 -41.87 26.84
C ARG A 194 48.29 -41.64 28.31
N ALA A 195 47.58 -40.76 29.01
CA ALA A 195 47.79 -40.55 30.44
C ALA A 195 47.45 -41.83 31.25
N GLN A 196 46.36 -42.51 30.89
CA GLN A 196 45.95 -43.76 31.55
C GLN A 196 46.92 -44.92 31.28
N THR A 197 47.48 -45.05 30.07
CA THR A 197 48.49 -46.08 29.78
C THR A 197 49.79 -45.81 30.52
N LEU A 198 50.28 -44.56 30.55
CA LEU A 198 51.45 -44.17 31.34
C LEU A 198 51.26 -44.38 32.86
N LEU A 199 50.06 -44.14 33.38
CA LEU A 199 49.74 -44.44 34.79
C LEU A 199 49.73 -45.96 35.06
N ARG A 200 49.14 -46.77 34.18
CA ARG A 200 49.17 -48.24 34.27
C ARG A 200 50.61 -48.78 34.20
N GLU A 201 51.44 -48.22 33.33
CA GLU A 201 52.86 -48.57 33.22
C GLU A 201 53.63 -48.22 34.49
N ARG A 202 53.48 -47.00 35.02
CA ARG A 202 54.10 -46.59 36.29
C ARG A 202 53.71 -47.51 37.45
N VAL A 203 52.42 -47.82 37.61
CA VAL A 203 51.93 -48.74 38.65
C VAL A 203 52.51 -50.15 38.46
N ARG A 204 52.65 -50.63 37.22
CA ARG A 204 53.27 -51.93 36.92
C ARG A 204 54.77 -51.95 37.27
N SER A 205 55.52 -50.91 36.91
CA SER A 205 56.95 -50.80 37.22
C SER A 205 57.19 -50.67 38.72
N GLU A 206 56.41 -49.84 39.41
CA GLU A 206 56.46 -49.68 40.87
C GLU A 206 56.08 -51.00 41.60
N ALA A 207 55.13 -51.78 41.07
CA ALA A 207 54.82 -53.12 41.58
C ALA A 207 55.98 -54.11 41.40
N LEU A 208 56.70 -54.07 40.26
CA LEU A 208 57.90 -54.89 40.03
C LEU A 208 59.06 -54.47 40.94
N GLU A 209 59.21 -53.18 41.25
CA GLU A 209 60.21 -52.69 42.23
C GLU A 209 59.85 -53.09 43.66
N ARG A 210 58.56 -53.06 44.03
CA ARG A 210 58.06 -53.63 45.30
C ARG A 210 58.30 -55.13 45.38
N GLU A 211 58.12 -55.87 44.30
CA GLU A 211 58.41 -57.32 44.28
C GLU A 211 59.91 -57.58 44.44
N ARG A 212 60.77 -56.85 43.72
CA ARG A 212 62.24 -56.97 43.82
C ARG A 212 62.74 -56.64 45.22
N SER A 213 62.29 -55.54 45.82
CA SER A 213 62.66 -55.17 47.19
C SER A 213 62.14 -56.17 48.23
N GLN A 214 60.96 -56.76 48.04
CA GLN A 214 60.49 -57.88 48.88
C GLN A 214 61.32 -59.15 48.70
N ARG A 215 61.78 -59.48 47.48
CA ARG A 215 62.68 -60.62 47.24
C ARG A 215 64.00 -60.43 48.00
N VAL A 216 64.66 -59.29 47.80
CA VAL A 216 65.90 -58.95 48.52
C VAL A 216 65.70 -58.96 50.04
N ALA A 217 64.58 -58.44 50.56
CA ALA A 217 64.28 -58.48 51.99
C ALA A 217 64.09 -59.93 52.52
N ARG A 218 63.46 -60.82 51.73
CA ARG A 218 63.32 -62.24 52.08
C ARG A 218 64.65 -62.99 52.01
N GLU A 219 65.48 -62.68 51.02
CA GLU A 219 66.83 -63.25 50.86
C GLU A 219 67.73 -62.83 52.04
N GLN A 220 67.70 -61.56 52.46
CA GLN A 220 68.38 -61.06 53.66
C GLN A 220 67.87 -61.77 54.94
N GLN A 221 66.56 -61.97 55.08
CA GLN A 221 65.98 -62.74 56.20
C GLN A 221 66.40 -64.22 56.18
N GLN A 222 66.49 -64.85 54.99
CA GLN A 222 66.96 -66.22 54.85
C GLN A 222 68.44 -66.35 55.23
N LEU A 223 69.30 -65.47 54.74
CA LEU A 223 70.73 -65.44 55.09
C LEU A 223 70.93 -65.29 56.61
N TYR A 224 70.18 -64.38 57.26
CA TYR A 224 70.24 -64.20 58.72
C TYR A 224 69.78 -65.46 59.49
N LEU A 225 68.74 -66.14 59.00
CA LEU A 225 68.28 -67.41 59.58
C LEU A 225 69.25 -68.57 59.33
N GLU A 226 69.97 -68.57 58.22
CA GLU A 226 71.01 -69.55 57.92
C GLU A 226 72.26 -69.32 58.76
N GLU A 227 72.73 -68.08 58.90
CA GLU A 227 73.81 -67.72 59.81
C GLU A 227 73.47 -68.12 61.26
N ALA A 228 72.25 -67.84 61.73
CA ALA A 228 71.78 -68.28 63.04
C ALA A 228 71.74 -69.82 63.20
N ARG A 229 71.43 -70.57 62.12
CA ARG A 229 71.49 -72.04 62.11
C ARG A 229 72.93 -72.55 62.17
N GLU A 230 73.86 -71.94 61.44
CA GLU A 230 75.28 -72.31 61.51
C GLU A 230 75.88 -72.01 62.88
N TYR A 231 75.56 -70.85 63.49
CA TYR A 231 75.90 -70.55 64.88
C TYR A 231 75.34 -71.61 65.85
N HIS A 232 74.09 -72.05 65.66
CA HIS A 232 73.52 -73.11 66.50
C HIS A 232 74.23 -74.46 66.31
N ARG A 233 74.54 -74.87 65.08
CA ARG A 233 75.35 -76.09 64.83
C ARG A 233 76.74 -75.99 65.44
N TYR A 234 77.39 -74.83 65.33
CA TYR A 234 78.70 -74.57 65.92
C TYR A 234 78.66 -74.72 67.44
N LEU A 235 77.69 -74.08 68.11
CA LEU A 235 77.49 -74.22 69.56
C LEU A 235 77.21 -75.67 69.98
N ASN A 236 76.35 -76.40 69.25
CA ASN A 236 76.10 -77.81 69.53
C ASN A 236 77.38 -78.65 69.40
N SER A 237 78.19 -78.42 68.37
CA SER A 237 79.49 -79.10 68.20
C SER A 237 80.51 -78.75 69.30
N LEU A 238 80.38 -77.60 69.97
CA LEU A 238 81.19 -77.25 71.14
C LEU A 238 80.67 -77.95 72.40
N ASN A 239 79.35 -78.05 72.57
CA ASN A 239 78.72 -78.79 73.67
C ASN A 239 79.08 -80.28 73.59
N GLU A 240 78.95 -80.92 72.42
CA GLU A 240 79.37 -82.31 72.19
C GLU A 240 80.85 -82.54 72.53
N ARG A 241 81.74 -81.61 72.15
CA ARG A 241 83.16 -81.65 72.51
C ARG A 241 83.40 -81.44 74.02
N LEU A 242 82.61 -80.60 74.67
CA LEU A 242 82.65 -80.40 76.12
C LEU A 242 82.17 -81.64 76.87
N ASP A 243 81.08 -82.29 76.43
CA ASP A 243 80.55 -83.51 77.01
C ASP A 243 81.55 -84.67 76.89
N VAL A 244 82.22 -84.82 75.74
CA VAL A 244 83.32 -85.78 75.56
C VAL A 244 84.47 -85.50 76.55
N LEU A 245 84.86 -84.23 76.76
CA LEU A 245 85.90 -83.86 77.73
C LEU A 245 85.46 -84.09 79.18
N LEU A 246 84.19 -83.84 79.51
CA LEU A 246 83.61 -84.11 80.83
C LEU A 246 83.52 -85.62 81.09
N GLN A 247 83.15 -86.43 80.10
CA GLN A 247 83.11 -87.88 80.19
C GLN A 247 84.52 -88.48 80.31
N GLN A 248 85.51 -87.95 79.58
CA GLN A 248 86.93 -88.30 79.79
C GLN A 248 87.39 -87.95 81.22
N ARG A 249 86.98 -86.80 81.76
CA ARG A 249 87.32 -86.38 83.14
C ARG A 249 86.63 -87.26 84.19
N ALA A 250 85.40 -87.69 83.95
CA ALA A 250 84.69 -88.64 84.80
C ALA A 250 85.36 -90.03 84.79
N ASN A 251 85.73 -90.52 83.59
CA ASN A 251 86.44 -91.79 83.44
C ASN A 251 87.79 -91.79 84.17
N ARG A 252 88.59 -90.70 84.08
CA ARG A 252 89.84 -90.58 84.84
C ARG A 252 89.62 -90.66 86.35
N ARG A 253 88.64 -89.92 86.89
CA ARG A 253 88.26 -89.98 88.32
C ARG A 253 87.79 -91.36 88.78
N ASN A 254 87.25 -92.17 87.88
CA ASN A 254 86.83 -93.54 88.16
C ASN A 254 87.99 -94.55 88.06
N SER A 255 89.09 -94.22 87.38
CA SER A 255 90.35 -94.99 87.39
C SER A 255 91.34 -94.56 88.49
N GLU A 256 91.01 -93.51 89.23
CA GLU A 256 91.78 -92.95 90.36
C GLU A 256 91.20 -93.39 91.73
N ARG A 257 90.37 -94.45 91.75
CA ARG A 257 89.63 -94.97 92.91
C ARG A 257 89.69 -96.49 92.97
#